data_AF-A0A935IL15-F1
#
_entry.id   AF-A0A935IL15-F1
#
_cell.length_a   1.000
_cell.length_b   1.000
_cell.length_c   1.000
_cell.angle_alpha   90.00
_cell.angle_beta   90.00
_cell.angle_gamma   90.00
#
_symmetry.space_group_name_H-M   'P 1'
#
loop_
_entity.id
_entity.type
_entity.pdbx_description
1 polymer ?
#
loop_
_entity_poly.entity_id
_entity_poly.type
_entity_poly.pdbx_seq_one_letter_code
_entity_poly.pdbx_strand_id
1 'polypeptide(L)'
;MTSEHREPGPLGSSSVGPRSAGPAATPAAAFVSESASGSVDPGHHHPHGGPTALDCSEALLRAFEFLDGEMEANDFAKVRAHLDACAECLRQYDLDHMVKLMIKRSCAPEPAPTALRATIVSRLTVIRIETTN
;
A
#
# COMPACT_ATOMS: atom_id res chain seq x y z
N MET A 1 -1.27 -45.46 49.43
CA MET A 1 -0.52 -44.52 48.57
C MET A 1 -0.76 -44.92 47.13
N THR A 2 -1.98 -44.69 46.63
CA THR A 2 -2.41 -45.09 45.28
C THR A 2 -2.40 -43.84 44.39
N SER A 3 -1.57 -43.90 43.34
CA SER A 3 -1.41 -42.89 42.31
C SER A 3 -2.71 -42.59 41.56
N GLU A 4 -3.10 -41.32 41.48
CA GLU A 4 -4.10 -40.86 40.52
C GLU A 4 -3.37 -40.29 39.30
N HIS A 5 -3.30 -41.09 38.23
CA HIS A 5 -2.91 -40.63 36.91
C HIS A 5 -4.10 -39.89 36.28
N ARG A 6 -3.93 -38.59 36.04
CA ARG A 6 -4.90 -37.74 35.36
C ARG A 6 -4.61 -37.75 33.85
N GLU A 7 -5.47 -38.42 33.10
CA GLU A 7 -5.46 -38.45 31.64
C GLU A 7 -5.75 -37.04 31.06
N PRO A 8 -4.98 -36.55 30.08
CA PRO A 8 -5.30 -35.32 29.35
C PRO A 8 -6.38 -35.58 28.28
N GLY A 9 -7.48 -34.82 28.34
CA GLY A 9 -8.59 -34.88 27.40
C GLY A 9 -8.22 -34.44 25.97
N PRO A 10 -9.05 -34.81 24.97
CA PRO A 10 -8.70 -34.65 23.56
C PRO A 10 -8.68 -33.19 23.12
N LEU A 11 -7.67 -32.86 22.31
CA LEU A 11 -7.48 -31.56 21.67
C LEU A 11 -8.61 -31.30 20.67
N GLY A 12 -9.30 -30.17 20.85
CA GLY A 12 -10.38 -29.73 19.98
C GLY A 12 -9.91 -29.49 18.55
N SER A 13 -10.58 -30.13 17.60
CA SER A 13 -10.44 -29.91 16.16
C SER A 13 -11.11 -28.59 15.77
N SER A 14 -10.33 -27.52 15.57
CA SER A 14 -10.82 -26.30 14.92
C SER A 14 -10.96 -26.53 13.42
N SER A 15 -12.20 -26.77 12.96
CA SER A 15 -12.55 -26.75 11.55
C SER A 15 -12.51 -25.31 11.01
N VAL A 16 -11.52 -25.00 10.17
CA VAL A 16 -11.51 -23.77 9.37
C VAL A 16 -12.53 -23.94 8.24
N GLY A 17 -13.65 -23.21 8.30
CA GLY A 17 -14.68 -23.21 7.26
C GLY A 17 -14.20 -22.59 5.94
N PRO A 18 -14.84 -22.91 4.80
CA PRO A 18 -14.50 -22.33 3.51
C PRO A 18 -14.89 -20.84 3.49
N ARG A 19 -13.91 -20.00 3.17
CA ARG A 19 -14.06 -18.57 2.92
C ARG A 19 -14.89 -18.38 1.64
N SER A 20 -16.08 -17.80 1.79
CA SER A 20 -17.00 -17.47 0.71
C SER A 20 -16.33 -16.55 -0.32
N ALA A 21 -16.53 -16.88 -1.60
CA ALA A 21 -16.12 -16.04 -2.73
C ALA A 21 -16.92 -14.73 -2.70
N GLY A 22 -16.23 -13.60 -2.55
CA GLY A 22 -16.81 -12.27 -2.75
C GLY A 22 -17.11 -12.01 -4.24
N PRO A 23 -18.08 -11.14 -4.56
CA PRO A 23 -18.48 -10.86 -5.93
C PRO A 23 -17.38 -10.12 -6.72
N ALA A 24 -17.35 -10.43 -8.01
CA ALA A 24 -16.44 -9.87 -9.00
C ALA A 24 -16.46 -8.34 -9.02
N ALA A 25 -15.27 -7.74 -8.99
CA ALA A 25 -15.06 -6.31 -9.13
C ALA A 25 -15.63 -5.79 -10.45
N THR A 26 -16.53 -4.81 -10.37
CA THR A 26 -16.87 -3.93 -11.49
C THR A 26 -15.92 -2.73 -11.53
N PRO A 27 -15.62 -2.17 -12.72
CA PRO A 27 -14.65 -1.10 -12.85
C PRO A 27 -15.19 0.25 -12.38
N ALA A 28 -14.26 1.04 -11.85
CA ALA A 28 -14.41 2.39 -11.33
C ALA A 28 -14.94 3.37 -12.39
N ALA A 29 -16.21 3.74 -12.27
CA ALA A 29 -16.70 5.05 -12.65
C ALA A 29 -18.08 5.28 -12.01
N ALA A 30 -18.23 6.44 -11.37
CA ALA A 30 -19.45 6.98 -10.77
C ALA A 30 -19.84 6.45 -9.38
N PHE A 31 -19.39 7.17 -8.36
CA PHE A 31 -20.31 7.83 -7.42
C PHE A 31 -19.58 8.99 -6.73
N VAL A 32 -19.86 10.19 -7.22
CA VAL A 32 -19.60 11.43 -6.47
C VAL A 32 -20.85 11.78 -5.67
N SER A 33 -20.61 12.24 -4.44
CA SER A 33 -21.54 12.84 -3.48
C SER A 33 -22.17 11.89 -2.45
N GLU A 34 -21.41 11.60 -1.41
CA GLU A 34 -22.00 11.49 -0.07
C GLU A 34 -21.29 12.47 0.85
N SER A 35 -22.10 13.38 1.41
CA SER A 35 -21.71 14.34 2.43
C SER A 35 -21.37 13.58 3.71
N ALA A 36 -20.16 13.01 3.77
CA ALA A 36 -19.57 12.64 5.02
C ALA A 36 -19.07 13.94 5.67
N SER A 37 -19.82 14.43 6.65
CA SER A 37 -19.22 15.02 7.84
C SER A 37 -18.35 13.94 8.52
N GLY A 38 -17.30 13.51 7.84
CA GLY A 38 -16.18 12.87 8.47
C GLY A 38 -15.52 13.97 9.30
N SER A 39 -15.45 13.76 10.60
CA SER A 39 -14.51 14.48 11.42
C SER A 39 -13.11 14.14 10.91
N VAL A 40 -12.66 14.82 9.86
CA VAL A 40 -11.24 15.11 9.71
C VAL A 40 -10.89 15.82 11.01
N ASP A 41 -10.12 15.13 11.85
CA ASP A 41 -9.60 15.69 13.09
C ASP A 41 -9.16 17.13 12.82
N PRO A 42 -9.70 18.13 13.55
CA PRO A 42 -9.43 19.52 13.27
C PRO A 42 -7.93 19.72 13.35
N GLY A 43 -7.36 20.00 12.18
CA GLY A 43 -5.95 19.91 11.89
C GLY A 43 -5.09 20.44 13.02
N HIS A 44 -4.18 19.58 13.46
CA HIS A 44 -2.95 20.05 14.04
C HIS A 44 -2.15 20.75 12.93
N HIS A 45 -2.56 21.98 12.61
CA HIS A 45 -1.80 22.88 11.76
C HIS A 45 -0.51 23.18 12.51
N HIS A 46 0.51 22.37 12.29
CA HIS A 46 1.81 22.65 12.85
C HIS A 46 2.49 23.64 11.91
N PRO A 47 2.91 24.82 12.38
CA PRO A 47 3.61 25.79 11.55
C PRO A 47 5.06 25.29 11.39
N HIS A 48 5.26 24.26 10.59
CA HIS A 48 6.59 23.84 10.18
C HIS A 48 7.03 24.68 8.98
N GLY A 49 7.39 25.93 9.26
CA GLY A 49 8.18 26.77 8.35
C GLY A 49 9.65 26.33 8.36
N GLY A 50 9.92 25.09 7.97
CA GLY A 50 11.27 24.62 7.64
C GLY A 50 11.62 25.01 6.20
N PRO A 51 12.91 25.12 5.82
CA PRO A 51 13.35 25.71 4.55
C PRO A 51 13.09 24.82 3.32
N THR A 52 12.23 23.81 3.42
CA THR A 52 11.83 22.97 2.29
C THR A 52 10.67 23.66 1.57
N ALA A 53 10.68 23.65 0.23
CA ALA A 53 9.72 24.35 -0.61
C ALA A 53 8.26 23.84 -0.54
N LEU A 54 7.92 22.93 0.38
CA LEU A 54 6.61 22.29 0.49
C LEU A 54 6.04 22.38 1.91
N ASP A 55 4.75 22.70 1.99
CA ASP A 55 3.97 22.70 3.23
C ASP A 55 3.60 21.27 3.66
N CYS A 56 3.38 21.04 4.97
CA CYS A 56 3.02 19.71 5.50
C CYS A 56 1.74 19.13 4.89
N SER A 57 0.73 19.98 4.64
CA SER A 57 -0.52 19.55 3.99
C SER A 57 -0.29 19.07 2.56
N GLU A 58 0.56 19.78 1.81
CA GLU A 58 0.95 19.40 0.45
C GLU A 58 1.79 18.13 0.45
N ALA A 59 2.78 18.04 1.34
CA ALA A 59 3.63 16.87 1.48
C ALA A 59 2.82 15.60 1.79
N LEU A 60 1.83 15.68 2.68
CA LEU A 60 0.94 14.56 3.00
C LEU A 60 -0.01 14.21 1.85
N LEU A 61 -0.53 15.21 1.13
CA LEU A 61 -1.37 14.96 -0.05
C LEU A 61 -0.58 14.20 -1.13
N ARG A 62 0.68 14.58 -1.33
CA ARG A 62 1.57 13.94 -2.31
C ARG A 62 2.25 12.67 -1.81
N ALA A 63 2.13 12.34 -0.52
CA ALA A 63 2.74 11.14 0.06
C ALA A 63 2.20 9.84 -0.57
N PHE A 64 0.95 9.83 -1.05
CA PHE A 64 0.38 8.66 -1.74
C PHE A 64 1.05 8.38 -3.09
N GLU A 65 1.21 9.41 -3.92
CA GLU A 65 1.93 9.34 -5.20
C GLU A 65 3.39 8.93 -4.97
N PHE A 66 4.00 9.48 -3.91
CA PHE A 66 5.36 9.14 -3.49
C PHE A 66 5.48 7.66 -3.09
N LEU A 67 4.50 7.12 -2.37
CA LEU A 67 4.44 5.70 -1.99
C LEU A 67 4.29 4.78 -3.20
N ASP A 68 3.52 5.18 -4.21
CA ASP A 68 3.28 4.38 -5.43
C ASP A 68 4.37 4.58 -6.49
N GLY A 69 5.25 5.57 -6.32
CA GLY A 69 6.30 5.90 -7.28
C GLY A 69 5.79 6.61 -8.53
N GLU A 70 4.65 7.28 -8.43
CA GLU A 70 3.95 7.95 -9.53
C GLU A 70 4.34 9.44 -9.70
N MET A 71 5.48 9.84 -9.12
CA MET A 71 5.93 11.23 -9.11
C MET A 71 7.04 11.52 -10.12
N GLU A 72 7.07 12.76 -10.63
CA GLU A 72 8.21 13.27 -11.37
C GLU A 72 9.44 13.45 -10.46
N ALA A 73 10.64 13.36 -11.03
CA ALA A 73 11.89 13.38 -10.28
C ALA A 73 12.09 14.65 -9.42
N ASN A 74 11.59 15.80 -9.88
CA ASN A 74 11.67 17.07 -9.15
C ASN A 74 10.79 17.05 -7.89
N ASP A 75 9.55 16.61 -8.01
CA ASP A 75 8.61 16.57 -6.89
C ASP A 75 8.96 15.45 -5.89
N PHE A 76 9.53 14.34 -6.37
CA PHE A 76 10.07 13.29 -5.51
C PHE A 76 11.12 13.82 -4.52
N ALA A 77 12.06 14.64 -5.00
CA ALA A 77 13.12 15.20 -4.16
C ALA A 77 12.57 16.15 -3.10
N LYS A 78 11.55 16.96 -3.45
CA LYS A 78 10.91 17.89 -2.51
C LYS A 78 10.15 17.16 -1.40
N VAL A 79 9.34 16.16 -1.75
CA VAL A 79 8.58 15.36 -0.77
C VAL A 79 9.53 14.57 0.12
N ARG A 80 10.58 13.95 -0.45
CA ARG A 80 11.63 13.28 0.33
C ARG A 80 12.26 14.23 1.35
N ALA A 81 12.69 15.41 0.92
CA ALA A 81 13.32 16.38 1.82
C ALA A 81 12.38 16.83 2.94
N HIS A 82 11.08 16.98 2.66
CA HIS A 82 10.09 17.30 3.68
C HIS A 82 9.91 16.15 4.69
N LEU A 83 9.77 14.90 4.21
CA LEU A 83 9.65 13.72 5.09
C LEU A 83 10.89 13.52 5.97
N ASP A 84 12.09 13.82 5.45
CA ASP A 84 13.34 13.73 6.20
C ASP A 84 13.45 14.83 7.27
N ALA A 85 12.81 15.99 7.05
CA ALA A 85 12.83 17.13 7.96
C ALA A 85 11.67 17.17 8.98
N CYS A 86 10.54 16.52 8.67
CA CYS A 86 9.31 16.55 9.48
C CYS A 86 8.95 15.16 10.00
N ALA A 87 9.27 14.90 11.28
CA ALA A 87 9.03 13.63 11.94
C ALA A 87 7.53 13.24 11.98
N GLU A 88 6.62 14.21 12.06
CA GLU A 88 5.18 13.93 12.10
C GLU A 88 4.66 13.49 10.71
N CYS A 89 5.08 14.16 9.63
CA CYS A 89 4.75 13.71 8.29
C CYS A 89 5.37 12.34 7.98
N LEU A 90 6.59 12.07 8.47
CA LEU A 90 7.22 10.74 8.37
C LEU A 90 6.40 9.68 9.11
N ARG A 91 5.93 9.96 10.32
CA ARG A 91 5.08 9.06 11.11
C ARG A 91 3.80 8.69 10.37
N GLN A 92 3.16 9.67 9.73
CA GLN A 92 1.96 9.44 8.94
C GLN A 92 2.25 8.63 7.67
N TYR A 93 3.33 8.96 6.96
CA TYR A 93 3.80 8.18 5.81
C TYR A 93 4.07 6.71 6.18
N ASP A 94 4.71 6.45 7.31
CA ASP A 94 4.99 5.08 7.78
C ASP A 94 3.70 4.31 8.08
N LEU A 95 2.68 4.98 8.65
CA LEU A 95 1.36 4.39 8.85
C LEU A 95 0.73 3.96 7.53
N ASP A 96 0.68 4.87 6.55
CA ASP A 96 0.10 4.60 5.24
C ASP A 96 0.87 3.49 4.49
N HIS A 97 2.19 3.47 4.62
CA HIS A 97 3.04 2.39 4.09
C HIS A 97 2.74 1.04 4.74
N MET A 98 2.58 0.99 6.07
CA MET A 98 2.20 -0.22 6.79
C MET A 98 0.83 -0.74 6.33
N VAL A 99 -0.14 0.15 6.13
CA VAL A 99 -1.47 -0.21 5.62
C VAL A 99 -1.36 -0.81 4.21
N LYS A 100 -0.61 -0.20 3.30
CA LYS A 100 -0.35 -0.75 1.96
C LYS A 100 0.28 -2.14 2.04
N LEU A 101 1.24 -2.36 2.93
CA LEU A 101 1.86 -3.67 3.15
C LEU A 101 0.87 -4.70 3.70
N MET A 102 -0.01 -4.33 4.63
CA MET A 102 -1.04 -5.22 5.16
C MET A 102 -2.02 -5.65 4.08
N ILE A 103 -2.46 -4.73 3.23
CA ILE A 103 -3.34 -5.02 2.09
C ILE A 103 -2.64 -6.00 1.14
N LYS A 104 -1.39 -5.70 0.76
CA LYS A 104 -0.60 -6.56 -0.14
C LYS A 104 -0.42 -7.98 0.38
N ARG A 105 -0.31 -8.16 1.70
CA ARG A 105 -0.20 -9.51 2.34
C ARG A 105 -1.53 -10.22 2.45
N SER A 106 -2.63 -9.49 2.57
CA SER A 106 -3.98 -10.03 2.77
C SER A 106 -4.65 -10.42 1.45
N CYS A 107 -4.29 -9.76 0.35
CA CYS A 107 -4.75 -10.11 -0.99
C CYS A 107 -3.91 -11.25 -1.58
N ALA A 108 -4.56 -12.32 -2.03
CA ALA A 108 -3.88 -13.39 -2.76
C ALA A 108 -3.36 -12.83 -4.10
N PRO A 109 -2.06 -12.97 -4.41
CA PRO A 109 -1.53 -12.54 -5.70
C PRO A 109 -2.11 -13.44 -6.80
N GLU A 110 -2.91 -12.87 -7.69
CA GLU A 110 -3.34 -13.56 -8.90
C GLU A 110 -2.17 -13.55 -9.90
N PRO A 111 -1.66 -14.72 -10.33
CA PRO A 111 -0.58 -14.76 -11.29
C PRO A 111 -1.07 -14.21 -12.63
N ALA A 112 -0.29 -13.30 -13.24
CA ALA A 112 -0.58 -12.82 -14.59
C ALA A 112 -0.82 -13.99 -15.58
N PRO A 113 -1.70 -13.88 -16.59
CA PRO A 113 -1.87 -14.94 -17.57
C PRO A 113 -0.54 -15.29 -18.27
N THR A 114 -0.26 -16.59 -18.46
CA THR A 114 1.02 -17.05 -19.03
C THR A 114 1.30 -16.46 -20.42
N ALA A 115 0.27 -16.30 -21.25
CA ALA A 115 0.38 -15.65 -22.55
C ALA A 115 0.87 -14.19 -22.45
N LEU A 116 0.35 -13.44 -21.47
CA LEU A 116 0.76 -12.05 -21.23
C LEU A 116 2.22 -11.99 -20.76
N ARG A 117 2.60 -12.84 -19.79
CA ARG A 117 3.99 -12.94 -19.34
C ARG A 117 4.95 -13.26 -20.48
N ALA A 118 4.62 -14.26 -21.29
CA ALA A 118 5.44 -14.66 -22.43
C ALA A 118 5.59 -13.51 -23.45
N THR A 119 4.51 -12.77 -23.71
CA THR A 119 4.53 -11.60 -24.60
C THR A 119 5.43 -10.48 -24.05
N ILE A 120 5.30 -10.14 -22.76
CA ILE A 120 6.11 -9.09 -22.12
C ILE A 120 7.59 -9.48 -22.14
N VAL A 121 7.93 -10.69 -21.68
CA VAL A 121 9.31 -11.18 -21.66
C VAL A 121 9.90 -11.21 -23.07
N SER A 122 9.16 -11.70 -24.06
CA SER A 122 9.59 -11.68 -25.46
C SER A 122 9.95 -10.27 -25.91
N ARG A 123 9.08 -9.28 -25.67
CA ARG A 123 9.32 -7.88 -26.07
C ARG A 123 10.51 -7.24 -25.33
N LEU A 124 10.67 -7.53 -24.04
CA LEU A 124 11.78 -6.99 -23.24
C LEU A 124 13.14 -7.64 -23.59
N THR A 125 13.15 -8.88 -24.08
CA THR A 125 14.38 -9.63 -24.39
C THR A 125 14.87 -9.48 -25.83
N VAL A 126 14.13 -8.77 -26.70
CA VAL A 126 14.60 -8.50 -28.08
C VAL A 126 15.82 -7.57 -28.03
N ILE A 127 16.99 -8.11 -28.33
CA ILE A 127 18.22 -7.34 -28.56
C ILE A 127 18.03 -6.53 -29.85
N ARG A 128 17.94 -5.21 -29.71
CA ARG A 128 17.89 -4.28 -30.86
C ARG A 128 19.31 -4.05 -31.35
N ILE A 129 19.68 -4.70 -32.46
CA ILE A 129 20.94 -4.42 -33.17
C ILE A 129 20.65 -3.27 -34.13
N GLU A 130 21.12 -2.07 -33.78
CA GLU A 130 21.11 -0.92 -34.69
C GLU A 130 22.39 -0.95 -35.53
N THR A 131 22.27 -1.36 -36.79
CA THR A 131 23.35 -1.22 -37.76
C THR A 131 23.37 0.22 -38.25
N THR A 132 24.19 1.07 -37.61
CA THR A 132 24.46 2.43 -38.08
C THR A 132 25.26 2.36 -39.39
N ASN A 133 24.69 2.84 -40.49
CA ASN A 133 25.35 3.06 -41.78
C ASN A 133 25.82 4.52 -41.86
#